data_AF-A0A2Z6R644-F1
#
_entry.id   AF-A0A2Z6R644-F1
#
_cell.length_a   1.000
_cell.length_b   1.000
_cell.length_c   1.000
_cell.angle_alpha   90.00
_cell.angle_beta   90.00
_cell.angle_gamma   90.00
#
_symmetry.space_group_name_H-M   'P 1'
#
loop_
_entity.id
_entity.type
_entity.pdbx_description
1 polymer ?
#
loop_
_entity_poly.entity_id
_entity_poly.type
_entity_poly.pdbx_seq_one_letter_code
_entity_poly.pdbx_strand_id
1 'polypeptide(L)'
;MIFKKLDYNSEFSSRSSSPSGTQDEPELYGECSECKRQRNAVAWCDNCDITIFKENFNSWTSGNSKIDEFIRHTQLKANENKDYLVWIEFDQFDLVENINKHGAFSSIYSAVWMEGPRWNWMKKPKYGIVTAQLRLF
;
A
#
# COMPACT_ATOMS: atom_id res chain seq x y z
N MET A 1 11.09 2.84 6.34
CA MET A 1 10.77 1.40 6.52
C MET A 1 9.90 0.94 5.36
N ILE A 2 10.11 -0.27 4.81
CA ILE A 2 9.33 -0.75 3.64
C ILE A 2 8.06 -1.42 4.14
N PHE A 3 6.90 -0.97 3.66
CA PHE A 3 5.63 -1.61 3.99
C PHE A 3 4.98 -2.23 2.75
N LYS A 4 4.71 -3.53 2.83
CA LYS A 4 3.51 -4.13 2.26
C LYS A 4 2.58 -4.36 3.45
N LYS A 5 1.35 -3.88 3.42
CA LYS A 5 0.40 -4.22 4.48
C LYS A 5 0.14 -5.74 4.45
N LEU A 6 0.41 -6.42 5.56
CA LEU A 6 -0.18 -7.72 5.89
C LEU A 6 -1.67 -7.50 6.15
N ASP A 7 -2.48 -8.40 5.62
CA ASP A 7 -3.92 -8.30 5.46
C ASP A 7 -4.66 -7.67 6.65
N TYR A 8 -5.50 -6.67 6.36
CA TYR A 8 -6.52 -6.21 7.30
C TYR A 8 -7.63 -7.25 7.36
N ASN A 9 -7.63 -8.09 8.39
CA ASN A 9 -8.78 -8.95 8.71
C ASN A 9 -9.92 -8.09 9.25
N SER A 10 -10.95 -7.89 8.44
CA SER A 10 -12.31 -7.66 8.95
C SER A 10 -13.16 -8.86 8.53
N GLU A 11 -13.42 -9.76 9.48
CA GLU A 11 -14.47 -10.76 9.33
C GLU A 11 -15.82 -10.05 9.14
N PHE A 12 -16.37 -10.10 7.94
CA PHE A 12 -17.82 -10.04 7.76
C PHE A 12 -18.23 -11.00 6.65
N SER A 13 -18.87 -12.07 7.08
CA SER A 13 -19.45 -13.13 6.27
C SER A 13 -20.61 -12.60 5.43
N SER A 14 -20.54 -12.79 4.11
CA SER A 14 -21.72 -13.18 3.35
C SER A 14 -21.29 -14.13 2.24
N ARG A 15 -21.65 -15.40 2.46
CA ARG A 15 -21.47 -16.54 1.59
C ARG A 15 -22.44 -16.42 0.40
N SER A 16 -21.92 -16.45 -0.82
CA SER A 16 -22.65 -17.00 -1.97
C SER A 16 -21.65 -17.62 -2.94
N SER A 17 -21.81 -18.92 -3.10
CA SER A 17 -21.06 -19.87 -3.91
C SER A 17 -20.93 -19.48 -5.39
N SER A 18 -19.76 -19.80 -5.95
CA SER A 18 -19.39 -19.69 -7.37
C SER A 18 -20.30 -20.50 -8.31
N PRO A 19 -20.20 -20.23 -9.63
CA PRO A 19 -19.67 -21.29 -10.50
C PRO A 19 -18.45 -20.83 -11.30
N SER A 20 -17.56 -21.80 -11.48
CA SER A 20 -16.45 -21.79 -12.43
C SER A 20 -16.88 -21.48 -13.86
N GLY A 21 -16.20 -20.54 -14.49
CA GLY A 21 -16.27 -20.28 -15.93
C GLY A 21 -15.21 -19.26 -16.32
N THR A 22 -14.16 -19.70 -17.01
CA THR A 22 -13.24 -18.83 -17.75
C THR A 22 -14.02 -18.00 -18.76
N GLN A 23 -14.03 -16.67 -18.62
CA GLN A 23 -14.01 -15.62 -19.66
C GLN A 23 -13.81 -14.27 -18.93
N ASP A 24 -12.62 -13.67 -19.07
CA ASP A 24 -12.32 -12.35 -18.53
C ASP A 24 -13.00 -11.27 -19.39
N GLU A 25 -14.29 -11.07 -19.16
CA GLU A 25 -15.00 -9.86 -19.58
C GLU A 25 -14.43 -8.69 -18.78
N PRO A 26 -13.94 -7.60 -19.40
CA PRO A 26 -13.35 -6.51 -18.65
C PRO A 26 -14.46 -5.82 -17.85
N GLU A 27 -14.54 -6.10 -16.55
CA GLU A 27 -15.35 -5.33 -15.63
C GLU A 27 -14.98 -3.85 -15.82
N LEU A 28 -15.89 -3.08 -16.41
CA LEU A 28 -15.62 -1.70 -16.78
C LEU A 28 -15.66 -0.86 -15.50
N TYR A 29 -14.51 -0.62 -14.87
CA TYR A 29 -14.38 0.18 -13.65
C TYR A 29 -14.69 1.69 -13.81
N GLY A 30 -15.29 2.06 -14.94
CA GLY A 30 -15.57 3.43 -15.35
C GLY A 30 -14.34 4.24 -15.75
N GLU A 31 -14.57 5.50 -16.10
CA GLU A 31 -13.52 6.42 -16.51
C GLU A 31 -12.82 7.11 -15.32
N CYS A 32 -11.54 7.39 -15.46
CA CYS A 32 -10.75 8.20 -14.54
C CYS A 32 -11.24 9.66 -14.59
N SER A 33 -11.49 10.26 -13.42
CA SER A 33 -11.95 11.65 -13.32
C SER A 33 -10.94 12.64 -13.92
N GLU A 34 -9.66 12.35 -13.79
CA GLU A 34 -8.56 13.23 -14.18
C GLU A 34 -8.24 13.14 -15.67
N CYS A 35 -7.95 11.93 -16.18
CA CYS A 35 -7.47 11.75 -17.56
C CYS A 35 -8.52 11.26 -18.56
N LYS A 36 -9.75 10.99 -18.12
CA LYS A 36 -10.88 10.48 -18.95
C LYS A 36 -10.62 9.14 -19.66
N ARG A 37 -9.57 8.40 -19.26
CA ARG A 37 -9.31 7.04 -19.74
C ARG A 37 -10.00 6.01 -18.86
N GLN A 38 -10.21 4.82 -19.41
CA GLN A 38 -10.72 3.67 -18.67
C GLN A 38 -9.81 3.34 -17.47
N ARG A 39 -10.43 3.08 -16.30
CA ARG A 39 -9.71 2.60 -15.12
C ARG A 39 -9.47 1.10 -15.19
N ASN A 40 -8.37 0.67 -14.58
CA ASN A 40 -8.00 -0.74 -14.47
C ASN A 40 -8.54 -1.39 -13.18
N ALA A 41 -8.89 -0.59 -12.17
CA ALA A 41 -9.61 -1.04 -10.97
C ALA A 41 -10.44 0.11 -10.38
N VAL A 42 -11.35 -0.21 -9.46
CA VAL A 42 -12.31 0.74 -8.83
C VAL A 42 -11.65 2.06 -8.39
N ALA A 43 -10.48 1.98 -7.77
CA ALA A 43 -9.74 3.12 -7.22
C ALA A 43 -8.33 3.27 -7.81
N TRP A 44 -8.14 2.84 -9.07
CA TRP A 44 -6.83 2.84 -9.72
C TRP A 44 -6.92 3.21 -11.20
N CYS A 45 -6.03 4.09 -11.64
CA CYS A 45 -5.82 4.41 -13.04
C CYS A 45 -4.33 4.33 -13.36
N ASP A 46 -3.92 3.29 -14.10
CA ASP A 46 -2.50 3.06 -14.44
C ASP A 46 -1.82 4.33 -14.93
N ASN A 47 -2.46 5.06 -15.86
CA ASN A 47 -1.90 6.27 -16.45
C ASN A 47 -1.63 7.37 -15.41
N CYS A 48 -2.62 7.67 -14.57
CA CYS A 48 -2.49 8.74 -13.57
C CYS A 48 -1.58 8.32 -12.42
N ASP A 49 -1.80 7.13 -11.86
CA ASP A 49 -1.08 6.67 -10.67
C ASP A 49 0.40 6.39 -10.96
N ILE A 50 0.72 5.74 -12.09
CA ILE A 50 2.11 5.55 -12.53
C ILE A 50 2.81 6.89 -12.79
N THR A 51 2.10 7.86 -13.36
CA THR A 51 2.68 9.21 -13.59
C THR A 51 3.02 9.88 -12.26
N ILE A 52 2.10 9.84 -11.29
CA ILE A 52 2.33 10.40 -9.95
C ILE A 52 3.51 9.72 -9.25
N PHE A 53 3.69 8.40 -9.39
CA PHE A 53 4.87 7.75 -8.85
C PHE A 53 6.16 8.24 -9.50
N LYS A 54 6.20 8.32 -10.83
CA LYS A 54 7.38 8.80 -11.57
C LYS A 54 7.79 10.21 -11.15
N GLU A 55 6.82 11.10 -10.96
CA GLU A 55 7.07 12.47 -10.50
C GLU A 55 7.66 12.51 -9.07
N ASN A 56 7.26 11.56 -8.21
CA ASN A 56 7.71 11.48 -6.83
C ASN A 56 8.96 10.60 -6.61
N PHE A 57 9.54 9.98 -7.64
CA PHE A 57 10.71 9.10 -7.46
C PHE A 57 11.95 9.79 -6.91
N ASN A 58 12.02 11.12 -7.03
CA ASN A 58 13.11 11.93 -6.49
C ASN A 58 12.74 12.64 -5.18
N SER A 59 11.50 12.51 -4.70
CA SER A 59 11.03 13.21 -3.49
C SER A 59 11.29 12.43 -2.20
N TRP A 60 11.75 11.18 -2.30
CA TRP A 60 12.08 10.32 -1.17
C TRP A 60 13.23 9.37 -1.53
N THR A 61 13.97 8.90 -0.52
CA THR A 61 14.95 7.82 -0.66
C THR A 61 15.08 7.09 0.67
N SER A 62 15.28 5.78 0.63
CA SER A 62 15.63 5.01 1.82
C SER A 62 17.08 5.13 2.26
N GLY A 63 17.91 5.84 1.47
CA GLY A 63 19.37 5.78 1.59
C GLY A 63 19.98 4.50 1.04
N ASN A 64 19.17 3.55 0.53
CA ASN A 64 19.61 2.31 -0.08
C ASN A 64 19.05 2.18 -1.50
N SER A 65 19.92 2.35 -2.50
CA SER A 65 19.54 2.37 -3.91
C SER A 65 18.83 1.09 -4.39
N LYS A 66 19.19 -0.08 -3.85
CA LYS A 66 18.55 -1.36 -4.21
C LYS A 66 17.11 -1.43 -3.68
N ILE A 67 16.88 -0.93 -2.46
CA ILE A 67 15.55 -0.84 -1.88
C ILE A 67 14.70 0.16 -2.66
N ASP A 68 15.27 1.32 -2.98
CA ASP A 68 14.57 2.36 -3.75
C ASP A 68 14.17 1.84 -5.14
N GLU A 69 15.09 1.17 -5.84
CA GLU A 69 14.81 0.54 -7.13
C GLU A 69 13.70 -0.51 -7.03
N PHE A 70 13.74 -1.37 -6.01
CA PHE A 70 12.71 -2.38 -5.80
C PHE A 70 11.33 -1.75 -5.54
N ILE A 71 11.23 -0.74 -4.69
CA ILE A 71 9.98 -0.04 -4.41
C ILE A 71 9.43 0.60 -5.69
N ARG A 72 10.27 1.35 -6.43
CA ARG A 72 9.90 1.95 -7.72
C ARG A 72 9.41 0.90 -8.72
N HIS A 73 10.08 -0.25 -8.79
CA HIS A 73 9.66 -1.36 -9.64
C HIS A 73 8.24 -1.84 -9.29
N THR A 74 7.93 -2.03 -8.00
CA THR A 74 6.56 -2.44 -7.59
C THR A 74 5.52 -1.37 -7.95
N GLN A 75 5.83 -0.09 -7.79
CA GLN A 75 4.93 1.03 -8.13
C GLN A 75 4.64 1.13 -9.62
N LEU A 76 5.64 0.86 -10.48
CA LEU A 76 5.48 0.85 -11.94
C LEU A 76 4.71 -0.39 -12.46
N LYS A 77 4.61 -1.44 -11.65
CA LYS A 77 4.00 -2.73 -12.01
C LYS A 77 2.67 -3.01 -11.34
N ALA A 78 2.21 -2.11 -10.46
CA ALA A 78 0.93 -2.27 -9.78
C ALA A 78 -0.24 -2.13 -10.75
N ASN A 79 -1.24 -3.00 -10.57
CA ASN A 79 -2.49 -2.99 -11.34
C ASN A 79 -3.68 -2.50 -10.50
N GLU A 80 -3.49 -2.38 -9.19
CA GLU A 80 -4.45 -1.83 -8.26
C GLU A 80 -3.79 -1.08 -7.10
N ASN A 81 -4.61 -0.39 -6.32
CA ASN A 81 -4.19 0.49 -5.23
C ASN A 81 -3.56 -0.21 -4.01
N LYS A 82 -3.41 -1.54 -4.05
CA LYS A 82 -2.81 -2.38 -2.99
C LYS A 82 -1.58 -3.16 -3.46
N ASP A 83 -1.22 -3.07 -4.74
CA ASP A 83 -0.22 -3.92 -5.37
C ASP A 83 1.22 -3.38 -5.31
N TYR A 84 1.46 -2.26 -4.65
CA TYR A 84 2.76 -1.61 -4.58
C TYR A 84 3.25 -1.39 -3.16
N LEU A 85 4.57 -1.25 -3.03
CA LEU A 85 5.23 -0.86 -1.80
C LEU A 85 5.32 0.66 -1.70
N VAL A 86 5.32 1.15 -0.47
CA VAL A 86 5.60 2.56 -0.16
C VAL A 86 6.78 2.66 0.78
N TRP A 87 7.60 3.68 0.54
CA TRP A 87 8.58 4.15 1.50
C TRP A 87 7.92 5.19 2.39
N ILE A 88 8.10 5.05 3.70
CA ILE A 88 7.61 6.00 4.70
C ILE A 88 8.77 6.33 5.62
N GLU A 89 9.01 7.63 5.80
CA GLU A 89 9.99 8.16 6.73
C GLU A 89 9.56 7.91 8.17
N PHE A 90 10.54 7.77 9.06
CA PHE A 90 10.26 7.39 10.45
C PHE A 90 9.44 8.44 11.21
N ASP A 91 9.59 9.72 10.86
CA ASP A 91 8.90 10.86 11.46
C ASP A 91 7.40 10.93 11.15
N GLN A 92 6.92 10.18 10.17
CA GLN A 92 5.49 10.05 9.87
C GLN A 92 4.76 9.04 10.77
N PHE A 93 5.49 8.37 11.66
CA PHE A 93 4.94 7.44 12.63
C PHE A 93 4.78 8.09 14.00
N ASP A 94 3.61 7.91 14.59
CA ASP A 94 3.32 8.27 15.98
C ASP A 94 3.05 7.01 16.81
N LEU A 95 3.05 7.13 18.14
CA LEU A 95 2.76 6.05 19.09
C LEU A 95 3.60 4.79 18.81
N VAL A 96 4.91 4.97 18.61
CA VAL A 96 5.84 3.87 18.37
C VAL A 96 6.04 3.08 19.67
N GLU A 97 5.52 1.86 19.71
CA GLU A 97 5.57 0.98 20.87
C GLU A 97 6.35 -0.29 20.57
N ASN A 98 7.28 -0.67 21.45
CA ASN A 98 7.93 -1.97 21.38
C ASN A 98 7.01 -3.05 21.98
N ILE A 99 6.43 -3.87 21.11
CA ILE A 99 5.48 -4.93 21.47
C ILE A 99 6.16 -6.27 21.78
N ASN A 100 7.46 -6.40 21.54
CA ASN A 100 8.23 -7.60 21.88
C ASN A 100 9.59 -7.24 22.50
N LYS A 101 9.53 -6.72 23.74
CA LYS A 101 10.71 -6.27 24.50
C LYS A 101 11.70 -7.41 24.84
N HIS A 102 11.28 -8.67 24.75
CA HIS A 102 12.05 -9.84 25.19
C HIS A 102 12.39 -10.81 24.05
N GLY A 103 12.20 -10.41 22.79
CA GLY A 103 12.56 -11.23 21.63
C GLY A 103 14.08 -11.43 21.56
N ALA A 104 14.52 -12.70 21.57
CA ALA A 104 15.95 -13.05 21.57
C ALA A 104 16.74 -12.59 20.32
N PHE A 105 16.05 -12.31 19.20
CA PHE A 105 16.70 -12.06 17.90
C PHE A 105 16.16 -10.86 17.11
N SER A 106 15.12 -10.18 17.60
CA SER A 106 14.60 -8.95 17.00
C SER A 106 13.64 -8.25 17.94
N SER A 107 13.64 -6.92 17.93
CA SER A 107 12.53 -6.14 18.49
C SER A 107 11.37 -6.07 17.48
N ILE A 108 10.14 -6.02 17.97
CA ILE A 108 8.96 -5.79 17.12
C ILE A 108 8.32 -4.49 17.59
N TYR A 109 7.95 -3.62 16.65
CA TYR A 109 7.33 -2.34 16.95
C TYR A 109 5.95 -2.24 16.32
N SER A 110 5.02 -1.61 17.00
CA SER A 110 3.78 -1.10 16.42
C SER A 110 3.86 0.42 16.34
N ALA A 111 3.25 1.00 15.30
CA ALA A 111 3.15 2.43 15.18
C ALA A 111 1.84 2.83 14.47
N VAL A 112 1.44 4.08 14.64
CA VAL A 112 0.35 4.70 13.89
C VAL A 112 0.94 5.50 12.75
N TRP A 113 0.52 5.21 11.52
CA TRP A 113 0.86 6.05 10.37
C TRP A 113 -0.18 7.14 10.20
N MET A 114 0.23 8.39 10.47
CA MET A 114 -0.69 9.52 10.59
C MET A 114 -1.35 9.92 9.26
N GLU A 115 -0.58 9.92 8.17
CA GLU A 115 -1.09 10.26 6.84
C GLU A 115 -1.89 9.11 6.20
N GLY A 116 -1.54 7.87 6.57
CA GLY A 116 -2.16 6.66 6.04
C GLY A 116 -1.92 6.46 4.54
N PRO A 117 -2.37 5.33 3.98
CA PRO A 117 -2.17 5.05 2.57
C PRO A 117 -3.09 5.92 1.70
N ARG A 118 -2.60 6.31 0.53
CA ARG A 118 -3.31 7.17 -0.44
C ARG A 118 -4.74 6.71 -0.78
N TRP A 119 -4.98 5.40 -0.85
CA TRP A 119 -6.32 4.87 -1.13
C TRP A 119 -7.33 5.05 0.01
N ASN A 120 -6.86 5.31 1.23
CA ASN A 120 -7.71 5.59 2.37
C ASN A 120 -8.32 6.98 2.29
N TRP A 121 -7.83 7.89 1.43
CA TRP A 121 -8.41 9.23 1.24
C TRP A 121 -9.86 9.20 0.72
N MET A 122 -10.29 8.07 0.11
CA MET A 122 -11.66 7.88 -0.35
C MET A 122 -12.64 7.40 0.74
N LYS A 123 -12.14 6.97 1.91
CA LYS A 123 -12.96 6.64 3.08
C LYS A 123 -12.64 7.70 4.15
N LYS A 124 -13.63 8.15 4.94
CA LYS A 124 -13.42 9.14 6.02
C LYS A 124 -12.11 8.86 6.80
N PRO A 125 -11.35 9.89 7.23
CA PRO A 125 -10.01 9.70 7.77
C PRO A 125 -10.05 8.71 8.94
N LYS A 126 -9.55 7.50 8.69
CA LYS A 126 -9.29 6.50 9.71
C LYS A 126 -7.78 6.32 9.71
N TYR A 127 -7.12 6.82 10.74
CA TYR A 127 -5.70 6.60 10.97
C TYR A 127 -5.36 5.11 10.76
N GLY A 128 -4.26 4.84 10.05
CA GLY A 128 -3.82 3.48 9.77
C GLY A 128 -2.94 2.98 10.91
N ILE A 129 -3.38 1.97 11.66
CA ILE A 129 -2.47 1.23 12.53
C ILE A 129 -1.60 0.35 11.63
N VAL A 130 -0.29 0.50 11.73
CA VAL A 130 0.68 -0.30 10.98
C VAL A 130 1.60 -1.00 11.97
N THR A 131 1.56 -2.32 11.98
CA THR A 131 2.50 -3.15 12.75
C THR A 131 3.66 -3.51 11.86
N ALA A 132 4.88 -3.33 12.36
CA ALA A 132 6.08 -3.60 11.59
C ALA A 132 7.15 -4.32 12.40
N GLN A 133 7.80 -5.28 11.78
CA GLN A 133 8.98 -5.89 12.38
C GLN A 133 10.22 -5.09 11.95
N LEU A 134 10.71 -4.20 12.80
CA LEU A 134 12.04 -3.64 12.62
C LEU A 134 13.08 -4.69 13.01
N ARG A 135 13.75 -5.26 12.01
CA ARG A 135 15.04 -5.91 12.24
C ARG A 135 16.12 -4.82 12.23
N LEU A 136 16.67 -4.52 13.41
CA LEU A 136 17.95 -3.83 13.49
C LEU A 136 18.99 -4.85 13.01
N PHE A 137 19.56 -4.62 11.82
CA PHE A 137 20.73 -5.35 11.33
C PHE A 137 21.99 -4.55 11.65
#